data_AF-A0A954ND11-F1
#
_entry.id   AF-A0A954ND11-F1
#
_cell.length_a   1.000
_cell.length_b   1.000
_cell.length_c   1.000
_cell.angle_alpha   90.00
_cell.angle_beta   90.00
_cell.angle_gamma   90.00
#
_symmetry.space_group_name_H-M   'P 1'
#
loop_
_entity.id
_entity.type
_entity.pdbx_description
1 polymer ?
#
loop_
_entity_poly.entity_id
_entity_poly.type
_entity_poly.pdbx_seq_one_letter_code
_entity_poly.pdbx_strand_id
1 'polypeptide(L)'
;GESVSLPPGRYEVTYTRGPEYRILTRNIIVPEGSSHHESFQLERWIHLADLGWFSGDHHVHAAGCHHYESPTEGVEPVDMMRHILGEDLNVGCVLSWGPCWYYQKQFFNGQVNDLSTDDYLMRYDVEVSGFPSSHAGHLSLIRLNEDDYPGTEFIEEWPSWDLPVLQWAKEQGAVVGFSHSGWGLAVDADSLPTYEMPPFDGIGANEYIVDVTHDACHFISTVDTPAIWELNIWYHTLSCGYDCRISGETDFPCIYGERVGLGRSYVKMPEDSQVPLDYDVWADGIRDGRCYVSDGLSHLIDFTVGGLEVGQPGADGRPSVLAAKSGEKLTITADVAGLLEPEPNEAIRERRGDQQPYWHIERARVGDSRQVPVELVVNGEAVEKKLIDADGHVETVTFEYTPERSSWIALRIFPSAHTNPIFVEVDGQPIRASKRSAQWCIDAVETCWNQKESRIRESEKAAARAAYDHAKAAYEKVLTEAHDDR
;
A
#
# COMPACT_ATOMS: atom_id res chain seq x y z
N GLY A 1 -8.13 18.41 -25.97
CA GLY A 1 -7.07 17.52 -26.48
C GLY A 1 -5.77 18.28 -26.43
N GLU A 2 -4.69 17.59 -26.11
CA GLU A 2 -3.35 18.18 -26.11
C GLU A 2 -2.74 18.12 -27.52
N SER A 3 -1.76 18.99 -27.79
CA SER A 3 -1.11 19.10 -29.09
C SER A 3 0.38 18.80 -28.94
N VAL A 4 0.92 17.95 -29.82
CA VAL A 4 2.36 17.65 -29.88
C VAL A 4 2.91 18.13 -31.21
N SER A 5 4.07 18.80 -31.19
CA SER A 5 4.76 19.22 -32.40
C SER A 5 5.57 18.06 -32.98
N LEU A 6 5.18 17.58 -34.16
CA LEU A 6 5.87 16.50 -34.87
C LEU A 6 6.22 16.93 -36.30
N PRO A 7 7.42 16.61 -36.81
CA PRO A 7 7.71 16.78 -38.23
C PRO A 7 6.81 15.88 -39.09
N PRO A 8 6.61 16.20 -40.37
CA PRO A 8 5.90 15.31 -41.29
C PRO A 8 6.62 13.97 -41.38
N GLY A 9 5.90 12.87 -41.25
CA GLY A 9 6.51 11.54 -41.17
C GLY A 9 5.56 10.44 -40.77
N ARG A 10 6.07 9.20 -40.76
CA ARG A 10 5.38 8.04 -40.24
C ARG A 10 5.78 7.83 -38.79
N TYR A 11 4.78 7.65 -37.93
CA TYR A 11 4.97 7.41 -36.50
C TYR A 11 4.25 6.15 -36.09
N GLU A 12 4.84 5.45 -35.14
CA GLU A 12 4.15 4.47 -34.33
C GLU A 12 3.79 5.13 -33.00
N VAL A 13 2.52 5.06 -32.62
CA VAL A 13 1.99 5.68 -31.41
C VAL A 13 1.46 4.57 -30.51
N THR A 14 1.99 4.51 -29.29
CA THR A 14 1.48 3.65 -28.21
C THR A 14 0.66 4.50 -27.25
N TYR A 15 -0.50 4.00 -26.84
CA TYR A 15 -1.46 4.73 -26.01
C TYR A 15 -2.20 3.80 -25.04
N THR A 16 -2.45 4.29 -23.83
CA THR A 16 -3.18 3.62 -22.75
C THR A 16 -3.70 4.68 -21.75
N ARG A 17 -4.35 4.26 -20.67
CA ARG A 17 -4.81 5.11 -19.57
C ARG A 17 -4.79 4.32 -18.25
N GLY A 18 -3.64 4.21 -17.58
CA GLY A 18 -3.51 3.35 -16.40
C GLY A 18 -3.52 1.85 -16.69
N PRO A 19 -3.46 1.02 -15.63
CA PRO A 19 -3.34 -0.42 -15.74
C PRO A 19 -4.66 -1.13 -16.07
N GLU A 20 -5.82 -0.48 -15.85
CA GLU A 20 -7.15 -1.02 -16.23
C GLU A 20 -7.45 -0.97 -17.75
N TYR A 21 -6.54 -0.40 -18.54
CA TYR A 21 -6.65 -0.30 -19.99
C TYR A 21 -5.53 -1.06 -20.68
N ARG A 22 -5.86 -1.65 -21.83
CA ARG A 22 -4.87 -2.31 -22.69
C ARG A 22 -3.94 -1.27 -23.30
N ILE A 23 -2.66 -1.64 -23.40
CA ILE A 23 -1.67 -0.88 -24.16
C ILE A 23 -1.88 -1.19 -25.65
N LEU A 24 -2.25 -0.17 -26.42
CA LEU A 24 -2.52 -0.30 -27.85
C LEU A 24 -1.49 0.48 -28.68
N THR A 25 -1.21 -0.01 -29.90
CA THR A 25 -0.28 0.63 -30.82
C THR A 25 -0.95 0.89 -32.17
N ARG A 26 -0.74 2.09 -32.74
CA ARG A 26 -1.23 2.45 -34.07
C ARG A 26 -0.16 3.19 -34.88
N ASN A 27 -0.03 2.81 -36.15
CA ASN A 27 0.76 3.56 -37.12
C ASN A 27 -0.05 4.75 -37.67
N ILE A 28 0.52 5.96 -37.63
CA ILE A 28 -0.05 7.18 -38.21
C ILE A 28 0.90 7.81 -39.23
N ILE A 29 0.36 8.66 -40.10
CA ILE A 29 1.14 9.49 -41.03
C ILE A 29 0.80 10.95 -40.72
N VAL A 30 1.78 11.68 -40.21
CA VAL A 30 1.67 13.13 -40.00
C VAL A 30 2.01 13.82 -41.33
N PRO A 31 1.05 14.50 -41.98
CA PRO A 31 1.28 15.18 -43.24
C PRO A 31 2.09 16.47 -43.05
N GLU A 32 2.60 17.02 -44.16
CA GLU A 32 3.09 18.40 -44.17
C GLU A 32 1.90 19.36 -44.00
N GLY A 33 1.93 20.19 -42.96
CA GLY A 33 0.85 21.11 -42.63
C GLY A 33 1.01 21.78 -41.27
N SER A 34 0.13 22.74 -40.97
CA SER A 34 0.13 23.46 -39.69
C SER A 34 -0.62 22.75 -38.57
N SER A 35 -1.47 21.75 -38.90
CA SER A 35 -2.23 20.97 -37.92
C SER A 35 -2.67 19.64 -38.52
N HIS A 36 -2.67 18.59 -37.70
CA HIS A 36 -3.18 17.25 -38.01
C HIS A 36 -3.95 16.71 -36.80
N HIS A 37 -5.04 15.98 -37.02
CA HIS A 37 -5.87 15.44 -35.93
C HIS A 37 -5.95 13.92 -36.03
N GLU A 38 -5.69 13.26 -34.91
CA GLU A 38 -5.79 11.82 -34.72
C GLU A 38 -6.67 11.55 -33.50
N SER A 39 -7.54 10.54 -33.58
CA SER A 39 -8.36 10.09 -32.46
C SER A 39 -7.95 8.68 -32.06
N PHE A 40 -7.75 8.43 -30.76
CA PHE A 40 -7.35 7.12 -30.22
C PHE A 40 -8.47 6.58 -29.33
N GLN A 41 -8.95 5.37 -29.63
CA GLN A 41 -10.00 4.73 -28.85
C GLN A 41 -9.35 3.81 -27.82
N LEU A 42 -9.48 4.15 -26.54
CA LEU A 42 -8.99 3.30 -25.45
C LEU A 42 -9.82 2.02 -25.34
N GLU A 43 -9.18 0.92 -24.93
CA GLU A 43 -9.82 -0.37 -24.66
C GLU A 43 -9.59 -0.75 -23.20
N ARG A 44 -10.65 -0.61 -22.39
CA ARG A 44 -10.67 -1.01 -20.99
C ARG A 44 -10.91 -2.51 -20.88
N TRP A 45 -10.12 -3.22 -20.08
CA TRP A 45 -10.31 -4.67 -19.86
C TRP A 45 -11.07 -4.97 -18.56
N ILE A 46 -11.01 -4.06 -17.58
CA ILE A 46 -11.78 -4.15 -16.33
C ILE A 46 -12.12 -2.74 -15.82
N HIS A 47 -13.25 -2.58 -15.12
CA HIS A 47 -13.65 -1.29 -14.52
C HIS A 47 -14.09 -1.51 -13.07
N LEU A 48 -13.17 -1.32 -12.13
CA LEU A 48 -13.43 -1.66 -10.72
C LEU A 48 -14.44 -0.70 -10.08
N ALA A 49 -14.46 0.56 -10.54
CA ALA A 49 -15.41 1.56 -10.07
C ALA A 49 -16.88 1.18 -10.35
N ASP A 50 -17.17 0.46 -11.45
CA ASP A 50 -18.52 -0.07 -11.72
C ASP A 50 -18.96 -1.14 -10.71
N LEU A 51 -18.01 -1.73 -9.98
CA LEU A 51 -18.21 -2.68 -8.89
C LEU A 51 -18.11 -2.00 -7.51
N GLY A 52 -18.02 -0.66 -7.47
CA GLY A 52 -17.87 0.13 -6.24
C GLY A 52 -16.47 0.11 -5.63
N TRP A 53 -15.46 -0.39 -6.35
CA TRP A 53 -14.07 -0.43 -5.91
C TRP A 53 -13.28 0.71 -6.59
N PHE A 54 -12.84 1.68 -5.80
CA PHE A 54 -12.16 2.87 -6.32
C PHE A 54 -10.66 2.82 -6.04
N SER A 55 -9.87 3.04 -7.08
CA SER A 55 -8.41 3.00 -7.01
C SER A 55 -7.85 4.28 -6.40
N GLY A 56 -6.78 4.17 -5.63
CA GLY A 56 -6.05 5.34 -5.18
C GLY A 56 -4.59 5.07 -4.89
N ASP A 57 -3.82 6.14 -4.95
CA ASP A 57 -2.41 6.22 -4.62
C ASP A 57 -2.25 7.33 -3.60
N HIS A 58 -2.03 6.95 -2.35
CA HIS A 58 -1.96 7.90 -1.25
C HIS A 58 -0.57 8.53 -1.08
N HIS A 59 0.38 8.25 -1.98
CA HIS A 59 1.73 8.78 -1.90
C HIS A 59 2.26 9.18 -3.28
N VAL A 60 1.98 10.43 -3.66
CA VAL A 60 2.62 11.07 -4.80
C VAL A 60 3.14 12.45 -4.42
N HIS A 61 4.18 12.91 -5.10
CA HIS A 61 4.81 14.20 -4.89
C HIS A 61 4.73 15.06 -6.13
N ALA A 62 4.41 16.33 -5.92
CA ALA A 62 4.49 17.35 -6.96
C ALA A 62 5.92 17.89 -7.17
N ALA A 63 6.86 17.60 -6.27
CA ALA A 63 8.22 18.13 -6.32
C ALA A 63 9.24 17.28 -5.54
N GLY A 64 10.53 17.62 -5.62
CA GLY A 64 11.56 17.18 -4.66
C GLY A 64 12.37 15.93 -5.05
N CYS A 65 12.11 15.35 -6.23
CA CYS A 65 12.70 14.06 -6.63
C CYS A 65 13.17 14.02 -8.10
N HIS A 66 13.21 12.83 -8.71
CA HIS A 66 13.73 12.57 -10.07
C HIS A 66 13.32 13.60 -11.13
N HIS A 67 12.09 14.10 -11.07
CA HIS A 67 11.57 15.03 -12.06
C HIS A 67 11.71 16.50 -11.66
N TYR A 68 11.95 16.81 -10.37
CA TYR A 68 11.71 18.13 -9.79
C TYR A 68 12.73 18.50 -8.67
N GLU A 69 14.04 18.53 -9.00
CA GLU A 69 15.14 18.74 -8.03
C GLU A 69 15.33 20.20 -7.47
N SER A 70 14.39 21.17 -7.67
CA SER A 70 14.28 22.58 -7.10
C SER A 70 14.76 23.78 -7.98
N PRO A 71 14.21 25.04 -7.93
CA PRO A 71 12.88 25.59 -7.54
C PRO A 71 12.26 26.57 -8.60
N THR A 72 11.16 26.20 -9.25
CA THR A 72 9.91 27.00 -9.16
C THR A 72 8.83 26.11 -8.60
N GLU A 73 9.28 25.26 -7.69
CA GLU A 73 8.43 24.67 -6.68
C GLU A 73 7.55 23.50 -7.14
N GLY A 74 8.01 22.72 -8.14
CA GLY A 74 7.36 21.48 -8.57
C GLY A 74 6.39 21.69 -9.73
N VAL A 75 5.37 20.82 -9.79
CA VAL A 75 4.19 21.02 -10.63
C VAL A 75 3.05 21.62 -9.83
N GLU A 76 2.17 22.35 -10.51
CA GLU A 76 0.97 22.92 -9.93
C GLU A 76 -0.12 21.84 -9.78
N PRO A 77 -1.13 22.05 -8.91
CA PRO A 77 -2.26 21.11 -8.78
C PRO A 77 -2.93 20.75 -10.11
N VAL A 78 -2.99 21.67 -11.08
CA VAL A 78 -3.58 21.43 -12.40
C VAL A 78 -2.82 20.37 -13.21
N ASP A 79 -1.51 20.29 -13.06
CA ASP A 79 -0.68 19.32 -13.75
C ASP A 79 -0.75 17.96 -13.05
N MET A 80 -0.74 17.96 -11.70
CA MET A 80 -0.94 16.73 -10.92
C MET A 80 -2.30 16.10 -11.19
N MET A 81 -3.37 16.90 -11.27
CA MET A 81 -4.70 16.40 -11.64
C MET A 81 -4.72 15.77 -13.04
N ARG A 82 -3.89 16.26 -13.98
CA ARG A 82 -3.75 15.61 -15.30
C ARG A 82 -3.06 14.25 -15.20
N HIS A 83 -2.05 14.10 -14.35
CA HIS A 83 -1.44 12.80 -14.09
C HIS A 83 -2.47 11.80 -13.54
N ILE A 84 -3.26 12.22 -12.54
CA ILE A 84 -4.34 11.43 -11.94
C ILE A 84 -5.37 10.99 -13.00
N LEU A 85 -5.87 11.94 -13.81
CA LEU A 85 -6.85 11.66 -14.87
C LEU A 85 -6.28 10.78 -15.99
N GLY A 86 -5.02 11.00 -16.35
CA GLY A 86 -4.29 10.29 -17.40
C GLY A 86 -4.02 8.83 -17.05
N GLU A 87 -3.90 8.51 -15.76
CA GLU A 87 -3.72 7.14 -15.27
C GLU A 87 -5.02 6.50 -14.76
N ASP A 88 -6.17 7.15 -14.93
CA ASP A 88 -7.45 6.66 -14.41
C ASP A 88 -7.38 6.27 -12.92
N LEU A 89 -6.77 7.15 -12.13
CA LEU A 89 -6.59 6.96 -10.70
C LEU A 89 -7.68 7.71 -9.94
N ASN A 90 -8.58 7.03 -9.24
CA ASN A 90 -9.74 7.70 -8.64
C ASN A 90 -9.37 8.63 -7.48
N VAL A 91 -8.35 8.31 -6.69
CA VAL A 91 -7.87 9.16 -5.59
C VAL A 91 -6.35 9.31 -5.67
N GLY A 92 -5.86 10.54 -5.76
CA GLY A 92 -4.44 10.86 -5.64
C GLY A 92 -4.17 11.76 -4.44
N CYS A 93 -3.35 11.29 -3.49
CA CYS A 93 -2.91 12.13 -2.37
C CYS A 93 -1.52 12.69 -2.64
N VAL A 94 -1.46 14.01 -2.81
CA VAL A 94 -0.22 14.75 -3.07
C VAL A 94 0.41 15.10 -1.74
N LEU A 95 1.48 14.40 -1.38
CA LEU A 95 2.13 14.57 -0.10
C LEU A 95 3.20 15.66 -0.17
N SER A 96 3.04 16.70 0.65
CA SER A 96 4.08 17.71 0.85
C SER A 96 5.14 17.16 1.81
N TRP A 97 6.42 17.43 1.51
CA TRP A 97 7.55 16.83 2.21
C TRP A 97 8.78 17.75 2.20
N GLY A 98 9.81 17.43 2.99
CA GLY A 98 10.93 18.31 3.34
C GLY A 98 11.53 19.15 2.19
N PRO A 99 11.95 18.54 1.06
CA PRO A 99 12.60 19.25 -0.05
C PRO A 99 11.78 20.38 -0.68
N CYS A 100 10.45 20.32 -0.61
CA CYS A 100 9.55 21.30 -1.23
C CYS A 100 8.50 21.87 -0.25
N TRP A 101 8.64 21.57 1.04
CA TRP A 101 7.67 21.81 2.10
C TRP A 101 7.06 23.21 2.03
N TYR A 102 7.90 24.24 2.13
CA TYR A 102 7.45 25.62 2.28
C TYR A 102 6.69 26.19 1.08
N TYR A 103 6.77 25.55 -0.09
CA TYR A 103 5.91 25.91 -1.21
C TYR A 103 4.72 24.99 -1.34
N GLN A 104 4.93 23.67 -1.44
CA GLN A 104 3.86 22.73 -1.77
C GLN A 104 2.78 22.71 -0.68
N LYS A 105 3.14 23.01 0.59
CA LYS A 105 2.17 23.14 1.67
C LYS A 105 1.11 24.22 1.44
N GLN A 106 1.34 25.22 0.58
CA GLN A 106 0.33 26.25 0.32
C GLN A 106 -0.93 25.69 -0.36
N PHE A 107 -0.83 24.50 -0.98
CA PHE A 107 -1.94 23.81 -1.62
C PHE A 107 -2.73 22.93 -0.63
N PHE A 108 -2.23 22.76 0.59
CA PHE A 108 -2.96 22.12 1.68
C PHE A 108 -4.04 23.05 2.23
N ASN A 109 -5.23 22.51 2.43
CA ASN A 109 -6.34 23.20 3.11
C ASN A 109 -7.23 22.24 3.92
N GLY A 110 -6.77 21.00 4.13
CA GLY A 110 -7.53 19.95 4.81
C GLY A 110 -8.79 19.47 4.08
N GLN A 111 -8.96 19.76 2.78
CA GLN A 111 -10.11 19.36 1.96
C GLN A 111 -9.65 18.77 0.61
N VAL A 112 -10.55 18.09 -0.10
CA VAL A 112 -10.30 17.74 -1.50
C VAL A 112 -10.10 19.01 -2.34
N ASN A 113 -9.17 18.97 -3.29
CA ASN A 113 -8.82 20.11 -4.14
C ASN A 113 -9.99 20.46 -5.08
N ASP A 114 -10.18 21.74 -5.37
CA ASP A 114 -11.25 22.25 -6.26
C ASP A 114 -11.20 21.71 -7.70
N LEU A 115 -10.06 21.15 -8.12
CA LEU A 115 -9.89 20.50 -9.42
C LEU A 115 -10.46 19.07 -9.46
N SER A 116 -10.86 18.53 -8.31
CA SER A 116 -11.51 17.24 -8.21
C SER A 116 -12.82 17.22 -9.00
N THR A 117 -13.21 16.03 -9.43
CA THR A 117 -14.47 15.74 -10.13
C THR A 117 -15.22 14.65 -9.37
N ASP A 118 -16.45 14.33 -9.79
CA ASP A 118 -17.29 13.33 -9.12
C ASP A 118 -16.60 11.94 -9.01
N ASP A 119 -15.74 11.59 -9.98
CA ASP A 119 -15.11 10.25 -10.07
C ASP A 119 -13.59 10.26 -9.78
N TYR A 120 -13.00 11.44 -9.63
CA TYR A 120 -11.55 11.63 -9.46
C TYR A 120 -11.25 12.72 -8.44
N LEU A 121 -10.65 12.35 -7.32
CA LEU A 121 -10.33 13.23 -6.21
C LEU A 121 -8.82 13.42 -6.11
N MET A 122 -8.41 14.66 -5.85
CA MET A 122 -7.04 15.00 -5.50
C MET A 122 -7.06 15.71 -4.15
N ARG A 123 -6.19 15.30 -3.22
CA ARG A 123 -6.04 15.99 -1.93
C ARG A 123 -4.57 16.19 -1.63
N TYR A 124 -4.24 17.31 -1.00
CA TYR A 124 -2.92 17.55 -0.46
C TYR A 124 -2.88 17.14 1.01
N ASP A 125 -1.82 16.43 1.39
CA ASP A 125 -1.57 15.90 2.73
C ASP A 125 -0.03 15.87 2.96
N VAL A 126 0.49 15.13 3.94
CA VAL A 126 1.91 15.21 4.34
C VAL A 126 2.62 13.86 4.26
N GLU A 127 3.85 13.89 3.74
CA GLU A 127 4.84 12.84 3.98
C GLU A 127 5.89 13.39 4.95
N VAL A 128 6.12 12.68 6.05
CA VAL A 128 7.16 13.04 7.04
C VAL A 128 8.49 12.46 6.57
N SER A 129 9.06 13.11 5.57
CA SER A 129 10.34 12.80 4.92
C SER A 129 11.20 14.04 4.77
N GLY A 130 12.49 13.93 5.06
CA GLY A 130 13.38 15.08 5.24
C GLY A 130 13.16 15.86 6.56
N PHE A 131 12.30 15.35 7.45
CA PHE A 131 12.10 15.84 8.81
C PHE A 131 13.11 15.20 9.78
N PRO A 132 13.26 15.71 11.02
CA PRO A 132 14.14 15.11 12.03
C PRO A 132 13.87 13.62 12.31
N SER A 133 12.64 13.13 12.15
CA SER A 133 12.30 11.71 12.35
C SER A 133 12.57 10.82 11.13
N SER A 134 12.85 11.38 9.94
CA SER A 134 13.02 10.64 8.67
C SER A 134 13.97 9.42 8.73
N HIS A 135 14.93 9.43 9.67
CA HIS A 135 15.81 8.30 9.87
C HIS A 135 15.16 7.07 10.51
N ALA A 136 14.10 7.26 11.29
CA ALA A 136 13.33 6.24 11.97
C ALA A 136 12.31 5.57 11.03
N GLY A 137 11.83 6.33 10.05
CA GLY A 137 10.91 5.89 9.02
C GLY A 137 10.27 7.13 8.37
N HIS A 138 9.77 6.95 7.16
CA HIS A 138 8.93 7.96 6.52
C HIS A 138 7.48 7.60 6.74
N LEU A 139 6.68 8.62 6.98
CA LEU A 139 5.27 8.47 7.32
C LEU A 139 4.40 9.10 6.25
N SER A 140 3.32 8.42 5.89
CA SER A 140 2.22 8.98 5.12
C SER A 140 1.10 9.38 6.07
N LEU A 141 0.76 10.67 6.10
CA LEU A 141 -0.27 11.24 6.96
C LEU A 141 -1.38 11.82 6.07
N ILE A 142 -2.45 11.05 5.87
CA ILE A 142 -3.57 11.47 5.02
C ILE A 142 -4.78 11.88 5.86
N ARG A 143 -5.62 12.74 5.28
CA ARG A 143 -6.78 13.32 5.96
C ARG A 143 -6.39 14.16 7.18
N LEU A 144 -5.30 14.92 7.06
CA LEU A 144 -4.96 15.92 8.08
C LEU A 144 -5.93 17.11 8.01
N ASN A 145 -6.13 17.73 9.17
CA ASN A 145 -6.83 19.02 9.28
C ASN A 145 -5.85 20.19 9.44
N GLU A 146 -4.69 19.91 10.03
CA GLU A 146 -3.56 20.82 10.23
C GLU A 146 -2.28 20.08 9.84
N ASP A 147 -1.45 20.70 8.99
CA ASP A 147 -0.22 20.13 8.44
C ASP A 147 1.04 20.55 9.23
N ASP A 148 0.96 21.53 10.12
CA ASP A 148 2.06 21.93 10.99
C ASP A 148 2.02 21.27 12.39
N TYR A 149 3.12 20.61 12.77
CA TYR A 149 3.24 20.01 14.11
C TYR A 149 3.16 21.10 15.20
N PRO A 150 2.45 20.88 16.32
CA PRO A 150 2.13 21.95 17.26
C PRO A 150 3.37 22.56 17.92
N GLY A 151 3.41 23.89 17.94
CA GLY A 151 4.50 24.63 18.58
C GLY A 151 5.80 24.66 17.77
N THR A 152 5.75 24.33 16.48
CA THR A 152 6.87 24.46 15.55
C THR A 152 6.61 25.61 14.57
N GLU A 153 7.69 26.26 14.11
CA GLU A 153 7.71 27.20 13.00
C GLU A 153 8.43 26.58 11.78
N PHE A 154 9.41 25.70 12.04
CA PHE A 154 10.21 25.04 11.02
C PHE A 154 10.20 23.51 11.15
N ILE A 155 10.37 22.80 10.03
CA ILE A 155 10.37 21.33 10.00
C ILE A 155 11.45 20.73 10.91
N GLU A 156 12.57 21.41 11.13
CA GLU A 156 13.68 20.98 11.98
C GLU A 156 13.31 20.90 13.48
N GLU A 157 12.21 21.54 13.87
CA GLU A 157 11.71 21.57 15.24
C GLU A 157 10.77 20.40 15.56
N TRP A 158 10.29 19.69 14.53
CA TRP A 158 9.46 18.50 14.68
C TRP A 158 10.16 17.41 15.51
N PRO A 159 9.40 16.43 16.05
CA PRO A 159 9.97 15.28 16.73
C PRO A 159 11.02 14.54 15.89
N SER A 160 12.02 13.97 16.56
CA SER A 160 13.14 13.25 15.91
C SER A 160 12.96 11.73 15.84
N TRP A 161 11.74 11.25 16.03
CA TRP A 161 11.31 9.85 15.99
C TRP A 161 9.79 9.82 15.72
N ASP A 162 9.24 8.68 15.29
CA ASP A 162 7.99 8.65 14.53
C ASP A 162 6.73 8.66 15.42
N LEU A 163 6.77 7.96 16.56
CA LEU A 163 5.60 7.78 17.43
C LEU A 163 4.85 9.07 17.79
N PRO A 164 5.50 10.18 18.22
CA PRO A 164 4.78 11.41 18.57
C PRO A 164 4.08 12.04 17.36
N VAL A 165 4.66 11.90 16.16
CA VAL A 165 4.10 12.45 14.92
C VAL A 165 2.86 11.66 14.52
N LEU A 166 2.93 10.33 14.56
CA LEU A 166 1.79 9.45 14.33
C LEU A 166 0.64 9.73 15.31
N GLN A 167 0.95 9.84 16.61
CA GLN A 167 -0.04 10.15 17.64
C GLN A 167 -0.72 11.50 17.42
N TRP A 168 0.06 12.55 17.14
CA TRP A 168 -0.48 13.88 16.82
C TRP A 168 -1.42 13.84 15.62
N ALA A 169 -1.03 13.18 14.53
CA ALA A 169 -1.87 13.08 13.34
C ALA A 169 -3.16 12.28 13.62
N LYS A 170 -3.06 11.16 14.36
CA LYS A 170 -4.25 10.39 14.79
C LYS A 170 -5.22 11.20 15.65
N GLU A 171 -4.73 12.06 16.54
CA GLU A 171 -5.58 12.92 17.38
C GLU A 171 -6.48 13.87 16.55
N GLN A 172 -6.09 14.16 15.31
CA GLN A 172 -6.89 14.96 14.37
C GLN A 172 -7.92 14.15 13.57
N GLY A 173 -7.90 12.82 13.66
CA GLY A 173 -8.70 11.91 12.83
C GLY A 173 -8.04 11.52 11.50
N ALA A 174 -6.74 11.83 11.33
CA ALA A 174 -5.98 11.41 10.15
C ALA A 174 -5.84 9.89 10.09
N VAL A 175 -5.65 9.37 8.88
CA VAL A 175 -5.25 7.99 8.62
C VAL A 175 -3.75 8.01 8.35
N VAL A 176 -3.00 7.17 9.05
CA VAL A 176 -1.55 7.36 9.19
C VAL A 176 -0.84 6.02 9.07
N GLY A 177 0.34 6.04 8.45
CA GLY A 177 1.11 4.83 8.20
C GLY A 177 2.54 5.11 7.79
N PHE A 178 3.29 4.05 7.52
CA PHE A 178 4.65 4.13 7.01
C PHE A 178 4.69 4.04 5.49
N SER A 179 5.54 4.84 4.85
CA SER A 179 5.77 4.83 3.41
C SER A 179 6.88 3.85 3.00
N HIS A 180 6.88 3.44 1.73
CA HIS A 180 7.91 2.67 1.03
C HIS A 180 8.60 1.64 1.93
N SER A 181 7.76 0.75 2.47
CA SER A 181 8.03 0.06 3.73
C SER A 181 9.30 -0.78 3.72
N GLY A 182 9.69 -1.31 2.56
CA GLY A 182 10.85 -2.18 2.42
C GLY A 182 12.20 -1.51 2.64
N TRP A 183 12.30 -0.18 2.63
CA TRP A 183 13.60 0.50 2.76
C TRP A 183 14.21 0.37 4.16
N GLY A 184 15.34 -0.34 4.23
CA GLY A 184 16.00 -0.70 5.50
C GLY A 184 15.58 -2.06 6.03
N LEU A 185 14.62 -2.73 5.37
CA LEU A 185 14.12 -4.05 5.72
C LEU A 185 14.61 -5.15 4.76
N ALA A 186 15.74 -4.90 4.09
CA ALA A 186 16.29 -5.83 3.11
C ALA A 186 16.78 -7.14 3.75
N VAL A 187 16.39 -8.25 3.11
CA VAL A 187 16.78 -9.64 3.43
C VAL A 187 17.05 -10.40 2.13
N ASP A 188 17.84 -11.47 2.21
CA ASP A 188 18.21 -12.28 1.03
C ASP A 188 17.15 -13.35 0.71
N ALA A 189 16.23 -13.60 1.65
CA ALA A 189 15.17 -14.58 1.51
C ALA A 189 14.27 -14.33 0.28
N ASP A 190 13.79 -15.44 -0.31
CA ASP A 190 12.90 -15.48 -1.47
C ASP A 190 11.48 -15.95 -1.11
N SER A 191 11.19 -16.09 0.18
CA SER A 191 9.92 -16.60 0.71
C SER A 191 9.48 -15.86 1.97
N LEU A 192 8.17 -15.92 2.23
CA LEU A 192 7.50 -15.30 3.37
C LEU A 192 6.75 -16.38 4.18
N PRO A 193 6.68 -16.26 5.52
CA PRO A 193 7.52 -15.37 6.32
C PRO A 193 8.97 -15.87 6.37
N THR A 194 9.93 -14.95 6.42
CA THR A 194 11.33 -15.27 6.71
C THR A 194 11.71 -14.76 8.09
N TYR A 195 12.57 -15.50 8.78
CA TYR A 195 13.05 -15.13 10.12
C TYR A 195 14.45 -14.50 10.08
N GLU A 196 14.94 -14.18 8.87
CA GLU A 196 16.09 -13.32 8.72
C GLU A 196 15.78 -11.96 9.34
N MET A 197 16.73 -11.45 10.13
CA MET A 197 16.59 -10.16 10.79
C MET A 197 17.09 -9.08 9.84
N PRO A 198 16.23 -8.17 9.36
CA PRO A 198 16.69 -7.05 8.57
C PRO A 198 17.54 -6.09 9.42
N PRO A 199 18.32 -5.22 8.77
CA PRO A 199 19.21 -4.29 9.46
C PRO A 199 18.50 -3.07 10.09
N PHE A 200 17.27 -2.75 9.66
CA PHE A 200 16.56 -1.52 10.02
C PHE A 200 17.32 -0.23 9.64
N ASP A 201 18.16 -0.27 8.61
CA ASP A 201 19.16 0.78 8.30
C ASP A 201 18.73 1.82 7.26
N GLY A 202 17.45 1.80 6.89
CA GLY A 202 16.87 2.69 5.87
C GLY A 202 15.82 3.66 6.42
N ILE A 203 14.81 3.94 5.59
CA ILE A 203 13.80 4.98 5.81
C ILE A 203 12.35 4.47 5.68
N GLY A 204 12.14 3.18 5.42
CA GLY A 204 10.81 2.58 5.32
C GLY A 204 10.19 2.32 6.69
N ALA A 205 9.46 1.21 6.82
CA ALA A 205 8.70 0.84 8.02
C ALA A 205 9.58 0.31 9.17
N ASN A 206 10.66 1.03 9.53
CA ASN A 206 11.58 0.56 10.57
C ASN A 206 10.99 0.72 11.97
N GLU A 207 10.55 1.92 12.39
CA GLU A 207 9.90 2.13 13.70
C GLU A 207 8.49 1.54 13.81
N TYR A 208 7.91 1.06 12.70
CA TYR A 208 6.62 0.34 12.70
C TYR A 208 6.55 -0.79 13.73
N ILE A 209 7.66 -1.53 13.94
CA ILE A 209 7.71 -2.62 14.93
C ILE A 209 7.40 -2.14 16.35
N VAL A 210 7.68 -0.87 16.65
CA VAL A 210 7.38 -0.21 17.92
C VAL A 210 5.97 0.39 17.87
N ASP A 211 5.67 1.19 16.86
CA ASP A 211 4.49 2.05 16.81
C ASP A 211 3.17 1.27 16.71
N VAL A 212 3.19 0.09 16.09
CA VAL A 212 2.03 -0.81 16.06
C VAL A 212 1.60 -1.24 17.47
N THR A 213 2.54 -1.32 18.42
CA THR A 213 2.26 -1.73 19.81
C THR A 213 1.63 -0.63 20.66
N HIS A 214 1.64 0.60 20.14
CA HIS A 214 1.02 1.78 20.75
C HIS A 214 -0.32 2.14 20.11
N ASP A 215 -0.84 1.31 19.18
CA ASP A 215 -1.99 1.67 18.35
C ASP A 215 -1.78 3.06 17.70
N ALA A 216 -0.60 3.28 17.12
CA ALA A 216 -0.25 4.56 16.48
C ALA A 216 -0.25 4.47 14.94
N CYS A 217 -0.31 3.26 14.37
CA CYS A 217 -0.18 3.03 12.94
C CYS A 217 -1.43 2.32 12.39
N HIS A 218 -2.08 2.90 11.37
CA HIS A 218 -3.24 2.29 10.72
C HIS A 218 -2.84 1.38 9.54
N PHE A 219 -1.77 1.73 8.82
CA PHE A 219 -1.30 0.95 7.67
C PHE A 219 0.23 1.00 7.50
N ILE A 220 0.79 0.03 6.79
CA ILE A 220 2.07 0.22 6.10
C ILE A 220 1.84 0.22 4.59
N SER A 221 2.60 1.04 3.87
CA SER A 221 2.53 1.12 2.42
C SER A 221 3.27 -0.03 1.75
N THR A 222 2.80 -0.43 0.59
CA THR A 222 3.32 -1.55 -0.20
C THR A 222 3.24 -1.22 -1.68
N VAL A 223 3.76 -2.12 -2.52
CA VAL A 223 3.70 -2.09 -3.99
C VAL A 223 4.80 -1.24 -4.65
N ASP A 224 5.43 -0.34 -3.91
CA ASP A 224 6.50 0.53 -4.40
C ASP A 224 7.92 0.02 -4.11
N THR A 225 8.11 -0.90 -3.16
CA THR A 225 9.41 -1.52 -2.83
C THR A 225 9.35 -3.06 -2.89
N PRO A 226 10.46 -3.81 -2.71
CA PRO A 226 10.44 -5.27 -2.83
C PRO A 226 9.45 -5.94 -1.88
N ALA A 227 8.51 -6.73 -2.43
CA ALA A 227 7.38 -7.31 -1.70
C ALA A 227 7.75 -8.11 -0.44
N ILE A 228 8.88 -8.83 -0.46
CA ILE A 228 9.34 -9.60 0.71
C ILE A 228 9.76 -8.66 1.85
N TRP A 229 10.44 -7.56 1.52
CA TRP A 229 10.93 -6.60 2.51
C TRP A 229 9.77 -5.86 3.18
N GLU A 230 8.73 -5.52 2.40
CA GLU A 230 7.51 -4.88 2.90
C GLU A 230 6.67 -5.82 3.76
N LEU A 231 6.34 -7.01 3.24
CA LEU A 231 5.34 -7.88 3.86
C LEU A 231 5.86 -8.64 5.08
N ASN A 232 7.16 -8.85 5.22
CA ASN A 232 7.69 -9.73 6.27
C ASN A 232 7.42 -9.19 7.68
N ILE A 233 7.75 -7.91 7.92
CA ILE A 233 7.49 -7.25 9.21
C ILE A 233 5.99 -7.22 9.53
N TRP A 234 5.15 -6.99 8.51
CA TRP A 234 3.70 -7.02 8.64
C TRP A 234 3.19 -8.41 9.02
N TYR A 235 3.65 -9.46 8.34
CA TYR A 235 3.25 -10.85 8.63
C TYR A 235 3.61 -11.26 10.07
N HIS A 236 4.77 -10.86 10.57
CA HIS A 236 5.17 -11.14 11.95
C HIS A 236 4.31 -10.40 12.98
N THR A 237 4.01 -9.12 12.74
CA THR A 237 3.15 -8.32 13.63
C THR A 237 1.70 -8.81 13.62
N LEU A 238 1.13 -9.16 12.46
CA LEU A 238 -0.18 -9.82 12.36
C LEU A 238 -0.22 -11.15 13.12
N SER A 239 0.85 -11.96 13.01
CA SER A 239 0.96 -13.24 13.71
C SER A 239 1.09 -13.09 15.24
N CYS A 240 1.50 -11.91 15.71
CA CYS A 240 1.46 -11.51 17.12
C CYS A 240 0.09 -10.99 17.57
N GLY A 241 -0.85 -10.79 16.64
CA GLY A 241 -2.21 -10.34 16.88
C GLY A 241 -2.41 -8.83 16.85
N TYR A 242 -1.49 -8.09 16.22
CA TYR A 242 -1.74 -6.71 15.82
C TYR A 242 -2.54 -6.67 14.51
N ASP A 243 -3.19 -5.55 14.23
CA ASP A 243 -4.17 -5.40 13.17
C ASP A 243 -3.90 -4.18 12.26
N CYS A 244 -2.65 -3.75 12.16
CA CYS A 244 -2.25 -2.77 11.13
C CYS A 244 -2.58 -3.29 9.73
N ARG A 245 -3.02 -2.41 8.84
CA ARG A 245 -3.42 -2.71 7.45
C ARG A 245 -2.25 -2.55 6.48
N ILE A 246 -2.49 -2.90 5.21
CA ILE A 246 -1.64 -2.49 4.09
C ILE A 246 -2.42 -1.60 3.12
N SER A 247 -1.71 -0.68 2.49
CA SER A 247 -2.17 0.15 1.38
C SER A 247 -1.13 0.16 0.27
N GLY A 248 -1.56 0.29 -0.98
CA GLY A 248 -0.69 0.36 -2.15
C GLY A 248 -0.35 1.81 -2.48
N GLU A 249 0.93 2.07 -2.79
CA GLU A 249 1.43 3.39 -3.16
C GLU A 249 2.48 3.30 -4.28
N THR A 250 2.80 4.44 -4.90
CA THR A 250 3.84 4.51 -5.94
C THR A 250 5.09 5.28 -5.50
N ASP A 251 4.92 6.23 -4.58
CA ASP A 251 5.93 7.25 -4.26
C ASP A 251 6.45 7.92 -5.55
N PHE A 252 5.51 8.36 -6.40
CA PHE A 252 5.84 9.07 -7.64
C PHE A 252 6.32 10.49 -7.34
N PRO A 253 7.38 11.03 -7.96
CA PRO A 253 8.25 10.40 -8.93
C PRO A 253 9.54 9.85 -8.30
N CYS A 254 9.57 9.61 -6.98
CA CYS A 254 10.78 9.24 -6.24
C CYS A 254 11.23 7.80 -6.46
N ILE A 255 10.34 6.84 -6.24
CA ILE A 255 10.68 5.43 -6.45
C ILE A 255 10.38 5.04 -7.90
N TYR A 256 9.18 5.38 -8.39
CA TYR A 256 8.85 5.24 -9.80
C TYR A 256 8.62 6.60 -10.43
N GLY A 257 9.39 6.91 -11.47
CA GLY A 257 9.27 8.16 -12.22
C GLY A 257 8.30 8.07 -13.40
N GLU A 258 7.84 6.90 -13.79
CA GLU A 258 7.13 6.75 -15.06
C GLU A 258 5.72 7.37 -15.03
N ARG A 259 4.96 7.13 -13.96
CA ARG A 259 3.57 7.56 -13.79
C ARG A 259 3.07 7.35 -12.36
N VAL A 260 2.01 8.07 -11.98
CA VAL A 260 1.27 7.86 -10.72
C VAL A 260 0.44 6.57 -10.76
N GLY A 261 0.10 6.02 -9.59
CA GLY A 261 -0.79 4.87 -9.48
C GLY A 261 -0.26 3.60 -10.15
N LEU A 262 1.05 3.34 -10.06
CA LEU A 262 1.62 2.01 -10.34
C LEU A 262 1.29 1.04 -9.21
N GLY A 263 1.49 1.48 -7.96
CA GLY A 263 0.91 0.84 -6.81
C GLY A 263 -0.42 1.49 -6.44
N ARG A 264 -1.44 0.65 -6.21
CA ARG A 264 -2.80 1.11 -5.93
C ARG A 264 -3.40 0.39 -4.74
N SER A 265 -4.13 1.16 -3.94
CA SER A 265 -5.18 0.63 -3.07
C SER A 265 -6.51 0.68 -3.80
N TYR A 266 -7.26 -0.42 -3.84
CA TYR A 266 -8.64 -0.45 -4.30
C TYR A 266 -9.56 -0.51 -3.09
N VAL A 267 -10.31 0.56 -2.83
CA VAL A 267 -11.18 0.68 -1.66
C VAL A 267 -12.64 0.50 -2.06
N LYS A 268 -13.38 -0.35 -1.33
CA LYS A 268 -14.81 -0.56 -1.56
C LYS A 268 -15.64 0.54 -0.90
N MET A 269 -16.40 1.27 -1.70
CA MET A 269 -17.40 2.22 -1.19
C MET A 269 -18.64 1.48 -0.65
N PRO A 270 -19.33 2.03 0.36
CA PRO A 270 -20.63 1.52 0.79
C PRO A 270 -21.66 1.57 -0.35
N GLU A 271 -22.46 0.51 -0.51
CA GLU A 271 -23.48 0.42 -1.57
C GLU A 271 -24.57 1.49 -1.47
N ASP A 272 -24.83 2.00 -0.26
CA ASP A 272 -25.83 3.03 0.04
C ASP A 272 -25.27 4.45 0.01
N SER A 273 -24.02 4.63 -0.44
CA SER A 273 -23.42 5.95 -0.58
C SER A 273 -24.21 6.82 -1.56
N GLN A 274 -24.47 8.07 -1.17
CA GLN A 274 -25.20 9.04 -2.00
C GLN A 274 -24.33 9.63 -3.12
N VAL A 275 -23.02 9.58 -2.95
CA VAL A 275 -22.01 9.97 -3.94
C VAL A 275 -21.19 8.73 -4.32
N PRO A 276 -20.81 8.58 -5.60
CA PRO A 276 -20.08 7.40 -6.05
C PRO A 276 -18.71 7.29 -5.37
N LEU A 277 -18.07 8.42 -5.06
CA LEU A 277 -16.77 8.49 -4.41
C LEU A 277 -16.75 9.65 -3.39
N ASP A 278 -16.28 9.36 -2.18
CA ASP A 278 -16.06 10.33 -1.11
C ASP A 278 -14.68 10.08 -0.48
N TYR A 279 -13.89 11.14 -0.29
CA TYR A 279 -12.52 11.00 0.20
C TYR A 279 -12.45 10.49 1.63
N ASP A 280 -13.33 10.95 2.52
CA ASP A 280 -13.27 10.57 3.92
C ASP A 280 -13.68 9.11 4.10
N VAL A 281 -14.66 8.65 3.30
CA VAL A 281 -15.04 7.24 3.20
C VAL A 281 -13.91 6.40 2.60
N TRP A 282 -13.21 6.90 1.58
CA TRP A 282 -12.06 6.22 1.00
C TRP A 282 -10.91 6.08 1.99
N ALA A 283 -10.56 7.15 2.70
CA ALA A 283 -9.54 7.13 3.76
C ALA A 283 -9.94 6.21 4.92
N ASP A 284 -11.21 6.21 5.34
CA ASP A 284 -11.73 5.24 6.32
C ASP A 284 -11.59 3.80 5.83
N GLY A 285 -11.81 3.55 4.54
CA GLY A 285 -11.57 2.24 3.95
C GLY A 285 -10.10 1.79 4.04
N ILE A 286 -9.13 2.71 3.88
CA ILE A 286 -7.71 2.42 4.16
C ILE A 286 -7.50 2.08 5.65
N ARG A 287 -8.02 2.91 6.57
CA ARG A 287 -7.94 2.69 8.02
C ARG A 287 -8.47 1.33 8.43
N ASP A 288 -9.66 0.98 7.94
CA ASP A 288 -10.38 -0.22 8.35
C ASP A 288 -9.91 -1.47 7.59
N GLY A 289 -9.11 -1.28 6.54
CA GLY A 289 -8.62 -2.34 5.66
C GLY A 289 -9.70 -2.84 4.69
N ARG A 290 -10.70 -2.02 4.36
CA ARG A 290 -11.71 -2.28 3.34
C ARG A 290 -11.14 -2.10 1.92
N CYS A 291 -9.94 -2.62 1.72
CA CYS A 291 -9.16 -2.48 0.52
C CYS A 291 -8.24 -3.69 0.26
N TYR A 292 -7.81 -3.82 -0.98
CA TYR A 292 -6.68 -4.65 -1.38
C TYR A 292 -5.66 -3.81 -2.14
N VAL A 293 -4.41 -4.24 -2.14
CA VAL A 293 -3.31 -3.59 -2.86
C VAL A 293 -3.00 -4.34 -4.15
N SER A 294 -2.60 -3.62 -5.19
CA SER A 294 -2.32 -4.20 -6.51
C SER A 294 -1.46 -3.30 -7.39
N ASP A 295 -0.71 -3.92 -8.31
CA ASP A 295 -0.06 -3.28 -9.47
C ASP A 295 -1.06 -2.79 -10.56
N GLY A 296 -2.35 -3.01 -10.33
CA GLY A 296 -3.48 -2.72 -11.21
C GLY A 296 -3.70 -3.71 -12.35
N LEU A 297 -2.88 -4.77 -12.44
CA LEU A 297 -3.03 -5.87 -13.40
C LEU A 297 -3.60 -7.14 -12.76
N SER A 298 -3.65 -7.22 -11.43
CA SER A 298 -4.28 -8.29 -10.64
C SER A 298 -5.33 -7.73 -9.69
N HIS A 299 -6.49 -8.37 -9.56
CA HIS A 299 -7.57 -7.90 -8.67
C HIS A 299 -8.09 -9.02 -7.77
N LEU A 300 -8.32 -8.69 -6.50
CA LEU A 300 -8.84 -9.60 -5.46
C LEU A 300 -10.11 -8.97 -4.87
N ILE A 301 -11.20 -9.08 -5.61
CA ILE A 301 -12.46 -8.35 -5.47
C ILE A 301 -13.38 -9.10 -4.48
N ASP A 302 -14.06 -8.34 -3.62
CA ASP A 302 -15.09 -8.87 -2.70
C ASP A 302 -14.62 -10.09 -1.89
N PHE A 303 -13.39 -10.01 -1.34
CA PHE A 303 -12.81 -11.04 -0.49
C PHE A 303 -13.62 -11.24 0.80
N THR A 304 -14.03 -12.48 1.05
CA THR A 304 -14.75 -12.89 2.26
C THR A 304 -14.16 -14.11 2.94
N VAL A 305 -14.37 -14.21 4.25
CA VAL A 305 -14.12 -15.42 5.06
C VAL A 305 -15.35 -15.64 5.92
N GLY A 306 -15.97 -16.82 5.82
CA GLY A 306 -17.19 -17.15 6.59
C GLY A 306 -18.37 -16.21 6.31
N GLY A 307 -18.37 -15.55 5.13
CA GLY A 307 -19.38 -14.54 4.76
C GLY A 307 -19.15 -13.14 5.32
N LEU A 308 -18.10 -12.91 6.11
CA LEU A 308 -17.66 -11.55 6.47
C LEU A 308 -16.79 -11.00 5.33
N GLU A 309 -17.13 -9.83 4.81
CA GLU A 309 -16.29 -9.10 3.85
C GLU A 309 -15.14 -8.37 4.55
N VAL A 310 -14.01 -8.27 3.86
CA VAL A 310 -12.85 -7.51 4.35
C VAL A 310 -13.22 -6.05 4.62
N GLY A 311 -12.76 -5.52 5.77
CA GLY A 311 -13.00 -4.17 6.26
C GLY A 311 -14.40 -3.91 6.82
N GLN A 312 -15.35 -4.84 6.66
CA GLN A 312 -16.67 -4.68 7.28
C GLN A 312 -16.60 -4.90 8.80
N PRO A 313 -17.47 -4.23 9.60
CA PRO A 313 -17.59 -4.49 11.02
C PRO A 313 -18.02 -5.94 11.29
N GLY A 314 -17.21 -6.67 12.05
CA GLY A 314 -17.49 -8.04 12.47
C GLY A 314 -17.76 -8.14 13.97
N ALA A 315 -17.10 -9.09 14.64
CA ALA A 315 -17.22 -9.33 16.06
C ALA A 315 -16.91 -8.07 16.89
N ASP A 316 -17.83 -7.73 17.80
CA ASP A 316 -17.78 -6.52 18.63
C ASP A 316 -17.69 -5.20 17.84
N GLY A 317 -18.10 -5.21 16.56
CA GLY A 317 -18.02 -4.04 15.68
C GLY A 317 -16.61 -3.74 15.16
N ARG A 318 -15.63 -4.61 15.42
CA ARG A 318 -14.25 -4.43 14.94
C ARG A 318 -14.15 -4.76 13.44
N PRO A 319 -13.46 -3.93 12.62
CA PRO A 319 -13.29 -4.20 11.20
C PRO A 319 -12.56 -5.53 10.93
N SER A 320 -13.09 -6.33 10.01
CA SER A 320 -12.52 -7.61 9.57
C SER A 320 -12.38 -8.69 10.64
N VAL A 321 -13.04 -8.60 11.81
CA VAL A 321 -12.91 -9.63 12.85
C VAL A 321 -14.05 -10.64 12.77
N LEU A 322 -13.75 -11.91 12.52
CA LEU A 322 -14.71 -13.01 12.50
C LEU A 322 -14.57 -13.86 13.77
N ALA A 323 -15.66 -14.04 14.52
CA ALA A 323 -15.72 -15.03 15.59
C ALA A 323 -16.05 -16.42 15.02
N ALA A 324 -15.22 -17.42 15.30
CA ALA A 324 -15.41 -18.80 14.86
C ALA A 324 -15.32 -19.79 16.03
N LYS A 325 -15.83 -21.01 15.83
CA LYS A 325 -15.69 -22.13 16.78
C LYS A 325 -14.57 -23.08 16.37
N SER A 326 -13.90 -23.70 17.34
CA SER A 326 -12.92 -24.74 17.02
C SER A 326 -13.56 -25.87 16.20
N GLY A 327 -12.91 -26.24 15.10
CA GLY A 327 -13.41 -27.23 14.15
C GLY A 327 -14.44 -26.69 13.15
N GLU A 328 -14.81 -25.42 13.23
CA GLU A 328 -15.65 -24.77 12.23
C GLU A 328 -14.92 -24.68 10.90
N LYS A 329 -15.60 -25.09 9.84
CA LYS A 329 -15.10 -24.99 8.47
C LYS A 329 -15.59 -23.69 7.87
N LEU A 330 -14.65 -22.85 7.45
CA LEU A 330 -14.89 -21.55 6.86
C LEU A 330 -14.78 -21.65 5.34
N THR A 331 -15.74 -21.07 4.64
CA THR A 331 -15.68 -20.83 3.21
C THR A 331 -15.01 -19.48 2.97
N ILE A 332 -14.04 -19.44 2.07
CA ILE A 332 -13.30 -18.24 1.70
C ILE A 332 -13.53 -17.99 0.22
N THR A 333 -13.97 -16.80 -0.17
CA THR A 333 -14.23 -16.47 -1.57
C THR A 333 -13.64 -15.13 -1.96
N ALA A 334 -13.34 -14.98 -3.24
CA ALA A 334 -13.11 -13.69 -3.88
C ALA A 334 -13.39 -13.83 -5.37
N ASP A 335 -13.79 -12.74 -6.00
CA ASP A 335 -13.75 -12.60 -7.46
C ASP A 335 -12.34 -12.14 -7.84
N VAL A 336 -11.71 -12.84 -8.77
CA VAL A 336 -10.31 -12.62 -9.12
C VAL A 336 -10.20 -12.37 -10.62
N ALA A 337 -9.39 -11.39 -10.99
CA ALA A 337 -8.99 -11.15 -12.37
C ALA A 337 -7.50 -10.87 -12.44
N GLY A 338 -6.89 -11.21 -13.56
CA GLY A 338 -5.52 -10.84 -13.89
C GLY A 338 -5.40 -10.52 -15.37
N LEU A 339 -4.40 -9.72 -15.74
CA LEU A 339 -4.07 -9.48 -17.15
C LEU A 339 -2.59 -9.75 -17.42
N LEU A 340 -2.34 -10.82 -18.16
CA LEU A 340 -1.05 -11.16 -18.75
C LEU A 340 -1.14 -11.12 -20.27
N GLU A 341 -0.08 -10.61 -20.90
CA GLU A 341 0.12 -10.79 -22.33
C GLU A 341 0.27 -12.29 -22.65
N PRO A 342 -0.13 -12.74 -23.86
CA PRO A 342 -0.03 -14.16 -24.24
C PRO A 342 1.39 -14.72 -24.12
N GLU A 343 2.38 -13.94 -24.54
CA GLU A 343 3.79 -14.32 -24.47
C GLU A 343 4.44 -13.79 -23.19
N PRO A 344 5.34 -14.57 -22.55
CA PRO A 344 6.08 -14.13 -21.38
C PRO A 344 6.96 -12.90 -21.66
N ASN A 345 7.03 -12.00 -20.68
CA ASN A 345 7.98 -10.91 -20.67
C ASN A 345 9.20 -11.29 -19.83
N GLU A 346 10.18 -11.94 -20.49
CA GLU A 346 11.41 -12.42 -19.84
C GLU A 346 12.22 -11.28 -19.21
N ALA A 347 12.11 -10.06 -19.74
CA ALA A 347 12.77 -8.90 -19.15
C ALA A 347 12.25 -8.55 -17.75
N ILE A 348 11.08 -9.04 -17.33
CA ILE A 348 10.58 -8.94 -15.95
C ILE A 348 10.81 -10.25 -15.21
N ARG A 349 10.54 -11.42 -15.82
CA ARG A 349 10.68 -12.74 -15.16
C ARG A 349 12.10 -13.03 -14.67
N GLU A 350 13.11 -12.64 -15.45
CA GLU A 350 14.51 -12.89 -15.13
C GLU A 350 15.09 -11.87 -14.14
N ARG A 351 14.39 -10.76 -13.87
CA ARG A 351 14.84 -9.75 -12.88
C ARG A 351 14.72 -10.31 -11.48
N ARG A 352 15.69 -9.97 -10.63
CA ARG A 352 15.60 -10.28 -9.20
C ARG A 352 14.37 -9.59 -8.58
N GLY A 353 13.86 -10.15 -7.48
CA GLY A 353 12.72 -9.58 -6.76
C GLY A 353 12.98 -8.19 -6.17
N ASP A 354 14.24 -7.85 -5.95
CA ASP A 354 14.71 -6.53 -5.48
C ASP A 354 15.08 -5.59 -6.63
N GLN A 355 14.56 -5.83 -7.84
CA GLN A 355 14.69 -4.95 -9.00
C GLN A 355 13.32 -4.57 -9.53
N GLN A 356 13.16 -3.30 -9.93
CA GLN A 356 11.90 -2.82 -10.51
C GLN A 356 11.53 -3.58 -11.80
N PRO A 357 10.24 -3.76 -12.11
CA PRO A 357 9.12 -3.53 -11.20
C PRO A 357 9.16 -4.56 -10.06
N TYR A 358 9.04 -4.10 -8.82
CA TYR A 358 9.10 -4.96 -7.63
C TYR A 358 7.87 -5.84 -7.53
N TRP A 359 6.70 -5.20 -7.67
CA TRP A 359 5.41 -5.85 -7.76
C TRP A 359 4.96 -5.90 -9.21
N HIS A 360 4.69 -7.11 -9.72
CA HIS A 360 4.20 -7.27 -11.10
C HIS A 360 3.63 -8.68 -11.33
N ILE A 361 2.45 -8.79 -11.94
CA ILE A 361 1.77 -10.06 -12.26
C ILE A 361 2.63 -11.02 -13.08
N GLU A 362 3.47 -10.50 -13.98
CA GLU A 362 4.40 -11.31 -14.79
C GLU A 362 5.34 -12.19 -13.92
N ARG A 363 5.70 -11.73 -12.71
CA ARG A 363 6.52 -12.51 -11.77
C ARG A 363 5.76 -13.71 -11.19
N ALA A 364 4.42 -13.68 -11.23
CA ALA A 364 3.54 -14.75 -10.79
C ALA A 364 3.21 -15.77 -11.89
N ARG A 365 3.63 -15.53 -13.15
CA ARG A 365 3.30 -16.38 -14.30
C ARG A 365 3.81 -17.82 -14.12
N VAL A 366 2.95 -18.80 -14.40
CA VAL A 366 3.31 -20.21 -14.42
C VAL A 366 3.76 -20.65 -15.82
N GLY A 367 5.07 -20.91 -15.96
CA GLY A 367 5.66 -21.34 -17.22
C GLY A 367 5.42 -20.33 -18.34
N ASP A 368 5.01 -20.82 -19.51
CA ASP A 368 4.69 -19.98 -20.68
C ASP A 368 3.17 -19.77 -20.84
N SER A 369 2.39 -20.12 -19.81
CA SER A 369 0.93 -19.92 -19.80
C SER A 369 0.57 -18.50 -19.34
N ARG A 370 -0.71 -18.14 -19.37
CA ARG A 370 -1.24 -16.95 -18.66
C ARG A 370 -1.78 -17.30 -17.27
N GLN A 371 -1.41 -18.45 -16.72
CA GLN A 371 -1.90 -18.84 -15.41
C GLN A 371 -1.09 -18.19 -14.30
N VAL A 372 -1.79 -17.70 -13.27
CA VAL A 372 -1.17 -17.18 -12.03
C VAL A 372 -1.80 -17.86 -10.81
N PRO A 373 -1.01 -18.10 -9.74
CA PRO A 373 -1.52 -18.66 -8.50
C PRO A 373 -2.20 -17.59 -7.64
N VAL A 374 -3.45 -17.86 -7.27
CA VAL A 374 -4.12 -17.23 -6.12
C VAL A 374 -3.85 -18.10 -4.90
N GLU A 375 -3.18 -17.53 -3.91
CA GLU A 375 -2.77 -18.22 -2.69
C GLU A 375 -3.69 -17.85 -1.53
N LEU A 376 -4.19 -18.86 -0.82
CA LEU A 376 -4.80 -18.70 0.50
C LEU A 376 -3.68 -18.59 1.53
N VAL A 377 -3.55 -17.43 2.15
CA VAL A 377 -2.55 -17.16 3.20
C VAL A 377 -3.22 -17.28 4.56
N VAL A 378 -2.63 -18.08 5.45
CA VAL A 378 -3.07 -18.21 6.85
C VAL A 378 -1.84 -18.08 7.74
N ASN A 379 -1.84 -17.07 8.62
CA ASN A 379 -0.72 -16.80 9.54
C ASN A 379 0.65 -16.73 8.84
N GLY A 380 0.69 -16.14 7.65
CA GLY A 380 1.89 -15.90 6.85
C GLY A 380 2.18 -16.97 5.81
N GLU A 381 1.60 -18.16 5.97
CA GLU A 381 1.87 -19.33 5.12
C GLU A 381 0.85 -19.45 4.00
N ALA A 382 1.31 -19.72 2.77
CA ALA A 382 0.45 -20.07 1.65
C ALA A 382 -0.02 -21.53 1.78
N VAL A 383 -1.18 -21.76 2.40
CA VAL A 383 -1.67 -23.10 2.77
C VAL A 383 -2.40 -23.83 1.62
N GLU A 384 -2.94 -23.10 0.66
CA GLU A 384 -3.57 -23.65 -0.54
C GLU A 384 -3.37 -22.68 -1.72
N LYS A 385 -3.36 -23.20 -2.96
CA LYS A 385 -3.24 -22.39 -4.17
C LYS A 385 -4.24 -22.85 -5.23
N LYS A 386 -4.81 -21.89 -5.96
CA LYS A 386 -5.63 -22.13 -7.16
C LYS A 386 -5.07 -21.34 -8.33
N LEU A 387 -5.01 -21.96 -9.50
CA LEU A 387 -4.59 -21.27 -10.72
C LEU A 387 -5.81 -20.62 -11.37
N ILE A 388 -5.64 -19.37 -11.78
CA ILE A 388 -6.60 -18.63 -12.61
C ILE A 388 -5.98 -18.29 -13.96
N ASP A 389 -6.80 -18.09 -14.99
CA ASP A 389 -6.32 -17.56 -16.28
C ASP A 389 -6.31 -16.03 -16.24
N ALA A 390 -5.13 -15.41 -16.22
CA ALA A 390 -4.96 -13.96 -16.23
C ALA A 390 -5.15 -13.37 -17.63
N ASP A 391 -6.39 -13.39 -18.13
CA ASP A 391 -6.73 -12.93 -19.48
C ASP A 391 -7.69 -11.75 -19.56
N GLY A 392 -7.98 -11.17 -18.39
CA GLY A 392 -8.88 -10.05 -18.19
C GLY A 392 -10.30 -10.44 -17.80
N HIS A 393 -10.66 -11.73 -17.77
CA HIS A 393 -11.94 -12.15 -17.22
C HIS A 393 -11.90 -12.25 -15.69
N VAL A 394 -13.04 -11.98 -15.07
CA VAL A 394 -13.26 -12.20 -13.63
C VAL A 394 -13.76 -13.63 -13.42
N GLU A 395 -13.14 -14.35 -12.50
CA GLU A 395 -13.61 -15.65 -12.03
C GLU A 395 -13.62 -15.75 -10.50
N THR A 396 -14.63 -16.42 -9.95
CA THR A 396 -14.75 -16.62 -8.50
C THR A 396 -13.88 -17.78 -8.05
N VAL A 397 -12.98 -17.54 -7.10
CA VAL A 397 -12.25 -18.59 -6.38
C VAL A 397 -12.95 -18.91 -5.06
N THR A 398 -12.87 -20.17 -4.63
CA THR A 398 -13.45 -20.60 -3.35
C THR A 398 -12.50 -21.55 -2.64
N PHE A 399 -12.11 -21.27 -1.40
CA PHE A 399 -11.34 -22.17 -0.56
C PHE A 399 -12.16 -22.60 0.64
N GLU A 400 -11.72 -23.69 1.26
CA GLU A 400 -12.43 -24.34 2.36
C GLU A 400 -11.41 -24.69 3.44
N TYR A 401 -11.40 -23.92 4.53
CA TYR A 401 -10.37 -24.01 5.56
C TYR A 401 -10.96 -24.12 6.96
N THR A 402 -10.37 -24.98 7.79
CA THR A 402 -10.73 -25.10 9.21
C THR A 402 -9.57 -24.57 10.05
N PRO A 403 -9.70 -23.37 10.65
CA PRO A 403 -8.65 -22.83 11.51
C PRO A 403 -8.40 -23.73 12.72
N GLU A 404 -7.14 -24.11 12.93
CA GLU A 404 -6.75 -24.87 14.12
C GLU A 404 -6.63 -23.99 15.37
N ARG A 405 -6.45 -22.69 15.18
CA ARG A 405 -6.25 -21.64 16.19
C ARG A 405 -6.70 -20.30 15.61
N SER A 406 -6.81 -19.28 16.45
CA SER A 406 -7.05 -17.92 15.97
C SER A 406 -5.98 -17.50 14.96
N SER A 407 -6.42 -16.98 13.83
CA SER A 407 -5.58 -16.78 12.66
C SER A 407 -5.97 -15.51 11.92
N TRP A 408 -5.03 -14.92 11.20
CA TRP A 408 -5.37 -13.97 10.14
C TRP A 408 -5.35 -14.70 8.79
N ILE A 409 -6.33 -14.39 7.94
CA ILE A 409 -6.54 -15.04 6.64
C ILE A 409 -6.60 -13.98 5.55
N ALA A 410 -5.83 -14.15 4.48
CA ALA A 410 -5.79 -13.25 3.34
C ALA A 410 -5.69 -14.03 2.02
N LEU A 411 -5.91 -13.36 0.89
CA LEU A 411 -5.58 -13.85 -0.44
C LEU A 411 -4.47 -13.00 -1.06
N ARG A 412 -3.64 -13.62 -1.91
CA ARG A 412 -2.66 -12.90 -2.72
C ARG A 412 -2.43 -13.57 -4.07
N ILE A 413 -2.02 -12.77 -5.04
CA ILE A 413 -1.28 -13.22 -6.22
C ILE A 413 0.13 -12.68 -6.02
N PHE A 414 1.08 -13.52 -5.61
CA PHE A 414 2.39 -13.04 -5.17
C PHE A 414 3.35 -12.84 -6.37
N PRO A 415 4.01 -11.67 -6.53
CA PRO A 415 3.98 -10.45 -5.73
C PRO A 415 3.23 -9.30 -6.44
N SER A 416 2.00 -9.52 -6.93
CA SER A 416 1.24 -8.55 -7.74
C SER A 416 0.05 -7.94 -7.00
N ALA A 417 -0.63 -8.70 -6.13
CA ALA A 417 -1.75 -8.20 -5.35
C ALA A 417 -1.87 -8.92 -4.00
N HIS A 418 -2.41 -8.24 -2.98
CA HIS A 418 -2.65 -8.78 -1.64
C HIS A 418 -3.88 -8.13 -0.99
N THR A 419 -4.77 -8.92 -0.40
CA THR A 419 -5.91 -8.37 0.38
C THR A 419 -5.46 -7.93 1.77
N ASN A 420 -6.16 -6.98 2.39
CA ASN A 420 -6.12 -6.94 3.85
C ASN A 420 -6.71 -8.24 4.45
N PRO A 421 -6.31 -8.65 5.66
CA PRO A 421 -6.75 -9.92 6.24
C PRO A 421 -8.13 -9.82 6.90
N ILE A 422 -8.78 -10.96 7.02
CA ILE A 422 -9.83 -11.21 8.02
C ILE A 422 -9.20 -11.92 9.23
N PHE A 423 -9.43 -11.35 10.41
CA PHE A 423 -8.93 -11.83 11.69
C PHE A 423 -9.94 -12.79 12.29
N VAL A 424 -9.64 -14.08 12.27
CA VAL A 424 -10.50 -15.12 12.80
C VAL A 424 -10.12 -15.41 14.24
N GLU A 425 -11.00 -15.08 15.18
CA GLU A 425 -10.87 -15.43 16.59
C GLU A 425 -11.61 -16.74 16.89
N VAL A 426 -10.86 -17.81 17.13
CA VAL A 426 -11.39 -19.13 17.44
C VAL A 426 -11.67 -19.21 18.94
N ASP A 427 -12.92 -19.48 19.29
CA ASP A 427 -13.37 -19.60 20.69
C ASP A 427 -12.98 -18.41 21.59
N GLY A 428 -12.97 -17.21 20.99
CA GLY A 428 -12.64 -15.95 21.67
C GLY A 428 -11.18 -15.82 22.09
N GLN A 429 -10.28 -16.65 21.56
CA GLN A 429 -8.84 -16.51 21.79
C GLN A 429 -8.24 -15.46 20.85
N PRO A 430 -7.26 -14.65 21.31
CA PRO A 430 -6.56 -13.72 20.44
C PRO A 430 -5.65 -14.46 19.45
N ILE A 431 -5.25 -13.78 18.38
CA ILE A 431 -4.24 -14.30 17.47
C ILE A 431 -2.88 -14.28 18.17
N ARG A 432 -2.32 -15.48 18.35
CA ARG A 432 -0.98 -15.73 18.90
C ARG A 432 -0.31 -16.83 18.10
N ALA A 433 -0.24 -16.63 16.79
CA ALA A 433 -0.08 -17.69 15.82
C ALA A 433 1.27 -18.41 15.90
N SER A 434 2.34 -17.66 16.21
CA SER A 434 3.74 -18.09 16.07
C SER A 434 4.63 -17.52 17.17
N LYS A 435 5.26 -18.41 17.97
CA LYS A 435 6.30 -18.02 18.92
C LYS A 435 7.54 -17.48 18.22
N ARG A 436 7.95 -18.07 17.09
CA ARG A 436 9.09 -17.57 16.31
C ARG A 436 8.86 -16.16 15.81
N SER A 437 7.63 -15.81 15.40
CA SER A 437 7.28 -14.44 15.02
C SER A 437 7.36 -13.49 16.20
N ALA A 438 6.86 -13.89 17.38
CA ALA A 438 6.98 -13.09 18.59
C ALA A 438 8.45 -12.86 18.98
N GLN A 439 9.29 -13.89 18.89
CA GLN A 439 10.74 -13.76 19.12
C GLN A 439 11.40 -12.85 18.08
N TRP A 440 11.06 -13.01 16.80
CA TRP A 440 11.54 -12.13 15.73
C TRP A 440 11.16 -10.68 16.01
N CYS A 441 9.94 -10.39 16.45
CA CYS A 441 9.53 -9.03 16.82
C CYS A 441 10.34 -8.46 17.99
N ILE A 442 10.64 -9.26 19.02
CA ILE A 442 11.49 -8.84 20.15
C ILE A 442 12.89 -8.45 19.66
N ASP A 443 13.48 -9.29 18.81
CA ASP A 443 14.81 -9.09 18.25
C ASP A 443 14.83 -7.89 17.28
N ALA A 444 13.75 -7.69 16.54
CA ALA A 444 13.53 -6.54 15.65
C ALA A 444 13.44 -5.22 16.42
N VAL A 445 12.71 -5.16 17.54
CA VAL A 445 12.66 -3.95 18.40
C VAL A 445 14.06 -3.56 18.87
N GLU A 446 14.86 -4.55 19.30
CA GLU A 446 16.23 -4.30 19.76
C GLU A 446 17.16 -3.88 18.60
N THR A 447 17.01 -4.50 17.43
CA THR A 447 17.80 -4.16 16.24
C THR A 447 17.49 -2.74 15.77
N CYS A 448 16.21 -2.39 15.67
CA CYS A 448 15.76 -1.05 15.33
C CYS A 448 16.30 -0.02 16.32
N TRP A 449 16.19 -0.28 17.64
CA TRP A 449 16.70 0.64 18.65
C TRP A 449 18.19 0.95 18.43
N ASN A 450 19.01 -0.10 18.33
CA ASN A 450 20.45 0.04 18.17
C ASN A 450 20.83 0.77 16.87
N GLN A 451 20.01 0.64 15.83
CA GLN A 451 20.22 1.30 14.55
C GLN A 451 19.80 2.79 14.57
N LYS A 452 18.74 3.15 15.30
CA LYS A 452 18.14 4.50 15.25
C LYS A 452 18.53 5.42 16.41
N GLU A 453 18.84 4.89 17.59
CA GLU A 453 18.95 5.67 18.85
C GLU A 453 20.02 6.78 18.84
N SER A 454 20.99 6.72 17.93
CA SER A 454 22.05 7.73 17.81
C SER A 454 21.59 9.02 17.14
N ARG A 455 20.46 8.98 16.41
CA ARG A 455 19.89 10.12 15.67
C ARG A 455 18.67 10.73 16.35
N ILE A 456 18.15 10.09 17.40
CA ILE A 456 17.10 10.65 18.25
C ILE A 456 17.69 11.77 19.11
N ARG A 457 17.01 12.91 19.16
CA ARG A 457 17.38 14.10 19.94
C ARG A 457 17.52 13.72 21.42
N GLU A 458 18.57 14.20 22.07
CA GLU A 458 18.88 13.85 23.46
C GLU A 458 17.71 14.10 24.43
N SER A 459 16.95 15.18 24.22
CA SER A 459 15.76 15.51 25.03
C SER A 459 14.59 14.53 24.86
N GLU A 460 14.56 13.79 23.75
CA GLU A 460 13.48 12.85 23.39
C GLU A 460 13.87 11.39 23.65
N LYS A 461 15.18 11.10 23.77
CA LYS A 461 15.72 9.74 23.87
C LYS A 461 15.13 8.91 25.02
N ALA A 462 14.84 9.54 26.16
CA ALA A 462 14.21 8.85 27.29
C ALA A 462 12.76 8.42 26.98
N ALA A 463 11.98 9.28 26.31
CA ALA A 463 10.63 8.95 25.89
C ALA A 463 10.63 7.88 24.79
N ALA A 464 11.53 8.01 23.82
CA ALA A 464 11.73 7.01 22.78
C ALA A 464 12.09 5.64 23.37
N ARG A 465 13.07 5.58 24.28
CA ARG A 465 13.44 4.31 24.93
C ARG A 465 12.25 3.66 25.64
N ALA A 466 11.44 4.45 26.34
CA ALA A 466 10.25 3.93 27.02
C ALA A 466 9.22 3.32 26.05
N ALA A 467 9.05 3.90 24.85
CA ALA A 467 8.18 3.35 23.82
C ALA A 467 8.72 2.02 23.25
N TYR A 468 10.02 1.91 23.02
CA TYR A 468 10.68 0.67 22.60
C TYR A 468 10.60 -0.42 23.70
N ASP A 469 10.80 -0.05 24.97
CA ASP A 469 10.66 -0.98 26.10
C ASP A 469 9.23 -1.49 26.24
N HIS A 470 8.22 -0.64 26.01
CA HIS A 470 6.82 -1.05 25.93
C HIS A 470 6.59 -2.07 24.80
N ALA A 471 7.09 -1.78 23.60
CA ALA A 471 6.95 -2.69 22.46
C ALA A 471 7.58 -4.06 22.75
N LYS A 472 8.81 -4.07 23.26
CA LYS A 472 9.51 -5.29 23.68
C LYS A 472 8.69 -6.09 24.69
N ALA A 473 8.19 -5.44 25.75
CA ALA A 473 7.38 -6.10 26.77
C ALA A 473 6.06 -6.66 26.21
N ALA A 474 5.44 -5.96 25.24
CA ALA A 474 4.24 -6.44 24.57
C ALA A 474 4.51 -7.72 23.76
N TYR A 475 5.60 -7.77 22.99
CA TYR A 475 5.98 -9.00 22.27
C TYR A 475 6.46 -10.12 23.20
N GLU A 476 7.17 -9.82 24.29
CA GLU A 476 7.53 -10.82 25.32
C GLU A 476 6.29 -11.48 25.93
N LYS A 477 5.24 -10.69 26.19
CA LYS A 477 3.95 -11.24 26.62
C LYS A 477 3.36 -12.17 25.55
N VAL A 478 3.31 -11.72 24.29
CA VAL A 478 2.85 -12.55 23.17
C VAL A 478 3.65 -13.85 23.06
N LEU A 479 4.97 -13.82 23.22
CA LEU A 479 5.85 -15.00 23.17
C LEU A 479 5.45 -16.07 24.20
N THR A 480 5.03 -15.64 25.40
CA THR A 480 4.56 -16.59 26.44
C THR A 480 3.19 -17.19 26.16
N GLU A 481 2.34 -16.47 25.42
CA GLU A 481 0.96 -16.86 25.08
C GLU A 481 0.90 -17.63 23.75
N ALA A 482 1.88 -17.43 22.87
CA ALA A 482 1.85 -17.93 21.50
C ALA A 482 2.02 -19.43 21.39
N HIS A 483 1.46 -19.95 20.31
CA HIS A 483 1.57 -21.34 19.97
C HIS A 483 2.96 -21.65 19.38
N ASP A 484 3.46 -22.86 19.65
CA ASP A 484 4.66 -23.36 18.98
C ASP A 484 4.41 -23.48 17.47
N ASP A 485 5.41 -23.04 16.71
CA ASP A 485 5.51 -23.24 15.27
C ASP A 485 5.63 -24.75 15.00
N ARG A 486 4.85 -25.26 14.04
CA ARG A 486 4.85 -26.69 13.70
C ARG A 486 5.90 -27.05 12.66
#